data_AF-A0A4Y1PXS3-F1
#
_entry.id   AF-A0A4Y1PXS3-F1
#
_cell.length_a   1.000
_cell.length_b   1.000
_cell.length_c   1.000
_cell.angle_alpha   90.00
_cell.angle_beta   90.00
_cell.angle_gamma   90.00
#
_symmetry.space_group_name_H-M   'P 1'
#
loop_
_entity.id
_entity.type
_entity.pdbx_description
1 polymer ?
#
loop_
_entity_poly.entity_id
_entity_poly.type
_entity_poly.pdbx_seq_one_letter_code
_entity_poly.pdbx_strand_id
1 'polypeptide(L)'
;GTEGLVRGQKVIDTGAPIQIPVGTATLGRIMNVIGEPIDERGPIKGVKLSPIHADPPPFVDQSTTAEVLETGIKVVDLLAPYARGGKIGLFGGAGVGKTVL
;
A
#
# COMPACT_ATOMS: atom_id res chain seq x y z
N GLY A 1 16.99 16.31 -2.26
CA GLY A 1 16.80 15.81 -0.90
C GLY A 1 18.03 15.04 -0.42
N THR A 2 19.15 15.73 -0.28
CA THR A 2 20.37 15.32 0.47
C THR A 2 21.21 16.57 0.78
N GLU A 3 20.61 17.76 0.61
CA GLU A 3 21.27 19.04 0.84
C GLU A 3 21.51 19.20 2.35
N GLY A 4 22.70 19.62 2.74
CA GLY A 4 23.09 19.78 4.15
C GLY A 4 23.71 18.55 4.81
N LEU A 5 23.79 17.40 4.12
CA LEU A 5 24.56 16.24 4.60
C LEU A 5 26.05 16.43 4.36
N VAL A 6 26.88 16.07 5.35
CA VAL A 6 28.34 16.18 5.27
C VAL A 6 29.04 14.84 5.48
N ARG A 7 30.22 14.67 4.86
CA ARG A 7 31.04 13.46 5.06
C ARG A 7 31.44 13.36 6.54
N GLY A 8 31.34 12.14 7.10
CA GLY A 8 31.64 11.88 8.50
C GLY A 8 30.48 12.13 9.47
N GLN A 9 29.29 12.52 8.98
CA GLN A 9 28.10 12.63 9.80
C GLN A 9 27.73 11.26 10.39
N LYS A 10 27.42 11.23 11.70
CA LYS A 10 27.02 10.01 12.40
C LYS A 10 25.69 9.50 11.85
N VAL A 11 25.64 8.22 11.50
CA VAL A 11 24.44 7.50 11.09
C VAL A 11 24.12 6.45 12.15
N ILE A 12 22.83 6.23 12.41
CA ILE A 12 22.36 5.20 13.34
C ILE A 12 21.70 4.11 12.51
N ASP A 13 22.20 2.89 12.63
CA ASP A 13 21.53 1.70 12.11
C ASP A 13 20.36 1.33 13.05
N THR A 14 19.16 1.23 12.50
CA THR A 14 17.96 0.83 13.23
C THR A 14 17.86 -0.68 13.43
N GLY A 15 18.70 -1.47 12.74
CA GLY A 15 18.71 -2.94 12.80
C GLY A 15 17.49 -3.60 12.14
N ALA A 16 16.65 -2.82 11.46
CA ALA A 16 15.43 -3.29 10.81
C ALA A 16 15.16 -2.49 9.52
N PRO A 17 14.44 -3.07 8.54
CA PRO A 17 13.90 -2.30 7.41
C PRO A 17 13.00 -1.16 7.89
N ILE A 18 12.63 -0.27 6.96
CA ILE A 18 11.59 0.74 7.22
C ILE A 18 10.33 0.04 7.72
N GLN A 19 9.85 0.44 8.90
CA GLN A 19 8.64 -0.08 9.53
C GLN A 19 7.56 0.99 9.54
N ILE A 20 6.34 0.62 9.14
CA ILE A 20 5.21 1.55 9.03
C ILE A 20 4.06 1.12 9.95
N PRO A 21 3.22 2.06 10.42
CA PRO A 21 2.02 1.72 11.18
C PRO A 21 1.01 0.99 10.30
N VAL A 22 0.43 -0.08 10.83
CA VAL A 22 -0.61 -0.88 10.17
C VAL A 22 -1.78 -1.13 11.11
N GLY A 23 -2.95 -1.43 10.54
CA GLY A 23 -4.18 -1.72 11.27
C GLY A 23 -5.30 -0.72 10.97
N THR A 24 -6.47 -0.94 11.56
CA THR A 24 -7.68 -0.16 11.26
C THR A 24 -7.56 1.33 11.59
N ALA A 25 -6.70 1.70 12.54
CA ALA A 25 -6.47 3.09 12.90
C ALA A 25 -5.73 3.91 11.82
N THR A 26 -5.18 3.28 10.79
CA THR A 26 -4.55 3.97 9.64
C THR A 26 -5.56 4.33 8.55
N LEU A 27 -6.80 3.83 8.61
CA LEU A 27 -7.82 4.11 7.60
C LEU A 27 -8.15 5.60 7.53
N GLY A 28 -8.15 6.15 6.32
CA GLY A 28 -8.40 7.56 6.06
C GLY A 28 -7.28 8.52 6.52
N ARG A 29 -6.09 8.00 6.83
CA ARG A 29 -4.88 8.78 7.10
C ARG A 29 -4.03 8.90 5.84
N ILE A 30 -3.33 10.03 5.69
CA ILE A 30 -2.31 10.20 4.65
C ILE A 30 -0.94 10.03 5.30
N MET A 31 -0.14 9.11 4.77
CA MET A 31 1.19 8.81 5.28
C MET A 31 2.25 8.94 4.18
N ASN A 32 3.46 9.32 4.56
CA ASN A 32 4.61 9.30 3.66
C ASN A 32 5.24 7.91 3.58
N VAL A 33 6.30 7.77 2.77
CA VAL A 33 6.98 6.50 2.49
C VAL A 33 7.64 5.85 3.71
N ILE A 34 7.93 6.63 4.77
CA ILE A 34 8.50 6.12 6.03
C ILE A 34 7.45 5.92 7.12
N GLY A 35 6.16 6.07 6.79
CA GLY A 35 5.03 5.78 7.69
C GLY A 35 4.62 6.94 8.60
N GLU A 36 5.14 8.15 8.38
CA GLU A 36 4.75 9.33 9.16
C GLU A 36 3.45 9.93 8.62
N PRO A 37 2.50 10.32 9.50
CA PRO A 37 1.28 11.00 9.07
C PRO A 37 1.61 12.42 8.59
N ILE A 38 1.11 12.77 7.40
CA ILE A 38 1.29 14.09 6.77
C ILE A 38 -0.03 14.82 6.55
N ASP A 39 -1.10 14.34 7.17
CA ASP A 39 -2.46 14.88 7.06
C ASP A 39 -2.82 15.90 8.15
N GLU A 40 -1.86 16.31 8.97
CA GLU A 40 -2.05 17.27 10.09
C GLU A 40 -3.05 16.81 11.18
N ARG A 41 -3.48 15.55 11.18
CA ARG A 41 -4.47 14.99 12.14
C ARG A 41 -3.83 14.39 13.40
N GLY A 42 -2.57 14.75 13.68
CA GLY A 42 -1.80 14.23 14.80
C GLY A 42 -1.30 12.79 14.61
N PRO A 43 -0.76 12.14 15.66
CA PRO A 43 -0.16 10.81 15.54
C PRO A 43 -1.21 9.70 15.35
N ILE A 44 -0.83 8.62 14.65
CA ILE A 44 -1.61 7.38 14.58
C ILE A 44 -1.27 6.53 15.81
N LYS A 45 -2.24 6.30 16.70
CA LYS A 45 -2.03 5.62 18.00
C LYS A 45 -2.56 4.18 17.97
N GLY A 46 -2.02 3.34 18.85
CA GLY A 46 -2.53 1.98 19.09
C GLY A 46 -2.35 1.02 17.92
N VAL A 47 -1.30 1.23 17.11
CA VAL A 47 -1.02 0.47 15.90
C VAL A 47 0.21 -0.41 16.06
N LYS A 48 0.20 -1.55 15.36
CA LYS A 48 1.39 -2.39 15.18
C LYS A 48 2.28 -1.76 14.11
N LEU A 49 3.59 -1.89 14.26
CA LEU A 49 4.55 -1.58 13.20
C LEU A 49 4.84 -2.85 12.39
N SER A 50 4.93 -2.70 11.06
CA SER A 50 5.26 -3.80 10.13
C SER A 50 6.33 -3.34 9.14
N PRO A 51 7.33 -4.18 8.81
CA PRO A 51 8.32 -3.86 7.78
C PRO A 51 7.67 -3.80 6.40
N ILE A 52 8.15 -2.90 5.54
CA ILE A 52 7.68 -2.79 4.14
C ILE A 52 8.26 -3.88 3.23
N HIS A 53 9.34 -4.53 3.66
CA HIS A 53 9.94 -5.67 2.98
C HIS A 53 9.44 -6.95 3.66
N ALA A 54 8.80 -7.82 2.89
CA ALA A 54 8.31 -9.11 3.34
C ALA A 54 8.34 -10.10 2.16
N ASP A 55 8.58 -11.37 2.48
CA ASP A 55 8.48 -12.45 1.50
C ASP A 55 7.01 -12.62 1.07
N PRO A 56 6.76 -13.03 -0.19
CA PRO A 56 5.42 -13.38 -0.63
C PRO A 56 4.89 -14.60 0.16
N PRO A 57 3.56 -14.78 0.24
CA PRO A 57 2.97 -15.97 0.85
C PRO A 57 3.52 -17.26 0.22
N PRO A 58 3.83 -18.29 1.02
CA PRO A 58 4.34 -19.55 0.50
C PRO A 58 3.28 -20.25 -0.35
N PHE A 59 3.72 -21.14 -1.24
CA PHE A 59 2.84 -21.83 -2.18
C PHE A 59 1.68 -22.57 -1.51
N VAL A 60 1.91 -23.16 -0.32
CA VAL A 60 0.90 -23.91 0.44
C VAL A 60 -0.24 -23.04 0.99
N ASP A 61 0.00 -21.74 1.15
CA ASP A 61 -0.99 -20.79 1.66
C ASP A 61 -1.74 -20.07 0.54
N GLN A 62 -1.42 -20.37 -0.74
CA GLN A 62 -2.10 -19.76 -1.87
C GLN A 62 -3.46 -20.43 -2.07
N SER A 63 -4.53 -19.63 -2.03
CA SER A 63 -5.87 -20.13 -2.32
C SER A 63 -6.00 -20.53 -3.79
N THR A 64 -6.61 -21.69 -4.04
CA THR A 64 -6.99 -22.15 -5.38
C THR A 64 -8.44 -21.82 -5.73
N THR A 65 -9.18 -21.15 -4.83
CA THR A 65 -10.58 -20.80 -5.07
C THR A 65 -10.70 -19.62 -6.01
N ALA A 66 -11.48 -19.79 -7.07
CA ALA A 66 -11.86 -18.70 -7.94
C ALA A 66 -13.08 -17.98 -7.35
N GLU A 67 -12.87 -16.78 -6.85
CA GLU A 67 -13.94 -15.92 -6.32
C GLU A 67 -13.98 -14.60 -7.08
N VAL A 68 -15.18 -14.12 -7.40
CA VAL A 68 -15.36 -12.82 -8.06
C VAL A 68 -15.38 -11.71 -6.99
N LEU A 69 -14.67 -10.61 -7.28
CA LEU A 69 -14.76 -9.35 -6.56
C LEU A 69 -15.76 -8.46 -7.30
N GLU A 70 -16.98 -8.35 -6.76
CA GLU A 70 -18.00 -7.45 -7.29
C GLU A 70 -17.57 -5.98 -7.10
N THR A 71 -17.61 -5.21 -8.19
CA THR A 71 -17.18 -3.80 -8.19
C THR A 71 -18.35 -2.83 -8.22
N GLY A 72 -19.53 -3.27 -8.68
CA GLY A 72 -20.69 -2.41 -8.94
C GLY A 72 -20.60 -1.66 -10.28
N ILE A 73 -19.55 -1.88 -11.06
CA ILE A 73 -19.33 -1.23 -12.35
C ILE A 73 -19.76 -2.20 -13.45
N LYS A 74 -20.93 -1.93 -14.06
CA LYS A 74 -21.57 -2.83 -15.05
C LYS A 74 -20.61 -3.38 -16.11
N VAL A 75 -19.79 -2.53 -16.72
CA VAL A 75 -18.87 -2.96 -17.79
C VAL A 75 -17.75 -3.85 -17.27
N VAL A 76 -17.26 -3.61 -16.06
CA VAL A 76 -16.23 -4.43 -15.41
C VAL A 76 -16.85 -5.76 -14.99
N ASP A 77 -17.93 -5.73 -14.22
CA ASP A 77 -18.55 -6.95 -13.67
C ASP A 77 -19.10 -7.89 -14.76
N LEU A 78 -19.53 -7.34 -15.92
CA LEU A 78 -20.08 -8.13 -17.02
C LEU A 78 -19.00 -8.63 -18.00
N LEU A 79 -18.07 -7.77 -18.43
CA LEU A 79 -17.14 -8.10 -19.52
C LEU A 79 -15.76 -8.56 -19.05
N ALA A 80 -15.30 -8.07 -17.90
CA ALA A 80 -13.97 -8.35 -17.36
C ALA A 80 -14.00 -8.44 -15.82
N PRO A 81 -14.74 -9.41 -15.25
CA PRO A 81 -14.94 -9.51 -13.81
C PRO A 81 -13.61 -9.70 -13.08
N TYR A 82 -13.44 -9.00 -11.95
CA TYR A 82 -12.21 -9.06 -11.18
C TYR A 82 -12.18 -10.30 -10.29
N ALA A 83 -11.05 -11.02 -10.29
CA ALA A 83 -10.83 -12.11 -9.35
C ALA A 83 -10.39 -11.56 -7.99
N ARG A 84 -11.04 -11.99 -6.90
CA ARG A 84 -10.63 -11.65 -5.53
C ARG A 84 -9.22 -12.20 -5.27
N GLY A 85 -8.34 -11.35 -4.75
CA GLY A 85 -6.93 -11.69 -4.56
C GLY A 85 -6.08 -11.68 -5.83
N GLY A 86 -6.68 -11.39 -7.00
CA GLY A 86 -5.98 -11.22 -8.26
C GLY A 86 -5.31 -9.86 -8.42
N LYS A 87 -4.48 -9.71 -9.46
CA LYS A 87 -3.89 -8.44 -9.88
C LYS A 87 -4.66 -7.88 -11.07
N ILE A 88 -5.07 -6.62 -10.99
CA ILE A 88 -5.83 -5.94 -12.03
C ILE A 88 -4.97 -4.84 -12.66
N GLY A 89 -4.90 -4.81 -13.99
CA GLY A 89 -4.22 -3.75 -14.74
C GLY A 89 -5.21 -2.70 -15.24
N LEU A 90 -4.94 -1.43 -14.93
CA LEU A 90 -5.71 -0.30 -15.46
C LEU A 90 -4.91 0.44 -16.54
N PHE A 91 -5.16 0.10 -17.80
CA PHE A 91 -4.44 0.66 -18.94
C PHE A 91 -5.21 1.84 -19.56
N GLY A 92 -4.55 3.00 -19.73
CA GLY A 92 -5.17 4.16 -20.35
C GLY A 92 -4.31 5.43 -20.33
N GLY A 93 -4.58 6.38 -21.22
CA GLY A 93 -3.86 7.65 -21.35
C GLY A 93 -4.23 8.70 -20.30
N ALA A 94 -3.68 9.90 -20.42
CA ALA A 94 -4.13 11.04 -19.62
C ALA A 94 -5.58 11.41 -19.98
N GLY A 95 -6.37 11.84 -19.00
CA GLY A 95 -7.75 12.31 -19.22
C GLY A 95 -8.81 11.22 -19.45
N VAL A 96 -8.45 9.93 -19.52
CA VAL A 96 -9.42 8.84 -19.74
C VAL A 96 -10.15 8.38 -18.48
N GLY A 97 -10.04 9.13 -17.38
CA GLY A 97 -10.82 8.87 -16.16
C GLY A 97 -10.24 7.85 -15.17
N LYS A 98 -8.96 7.46 -15.26
CA LYS A 98 -8.35 6.46 -14.33
C LYS A 98 -8.43 6.81 -12.84
N THR A 99 -8.44 8.10 -12.49
CA THR A 99 -8.57 8.59 -11.10
C THR A 99 -10.03 8.70 -10.66
N VAL A 100 -10.96 8.74 -11.62
CA VAL A 100 -12.41 8.88 -11.36
C VAL A 100 -13.07 7.51 -11.19
N LEU A 101 -12.56 6.50 -11.91
CA LEU A 101 -12.91 5.09 -11.76
C LEU A 101 -12.51 4.59 -10.37
#